data_AF-X1MAW4-F1
#
_entry.id   AF-X1MAW4-F1
#
_cell.length_a   1.000
_cell.length_b   1.000
_cell.length_c   1.000
_cell.angle_alpha   90.00
_cell.angle_beta   90.00
_cell.angle_gamma   90.00
#
_symmetry.space_group_name_H-M   'P 1'
#
loop_
_entity.id
_entity.type
_entity.pdbx_description
1 polymer ?
#
loop_
_entity_poly.entity_id
_entity_poly.type
_entity_poly.pdbx_seq_one_letter_code
_entity_poly.pdbx_strand_id
1 'polypeptide(L)'
;MLNPSFSKDNVLAASKHKTLEKGSFVEVQTITLDDFFENKIKNNKVDVIKVDAEGAEGLAMDGSEKILKSNNLTVFIEFWPDGLRNLGTDPLELLHKLQKYGFKTKLINERKQSLEPIEVI
;
A
#
# COMPACT_ATOMS: atom_id res chain seq x y z
N MET A 1 -16.70 -19.02 6.84
CA MET A 1 -16.60 -18.05 7.95
C MET A 1 -15.96 -16.80 7.39
N LEU A 2 -16.65 -15.66 7.44
CA LEU A 2 -16.06 -14.36 7.09
C LEU A 2 -15.11 -13.99 8.21
N ASN A 3 -13.82 -13.81 7.91
CA ASN A 3 -12.91 -13.16 8.85
C ASN A 3 -13.44 -11.74 9.07
N PRO A 4 -13.76 -11.32 10.31
CA PRO A 4 -14.02 -9.91 10.57
C PRO A 4 -12.73 -9.16 10.28
N SER A 5 -12.75 -8.29 9.27
CA SER A 5 -11.64 -7.37 9.06
C SER A 5 -11.61 -6.42 10.25
N PHE A 6 -10.47 -6.34 10.93
CA PHE A 6 -10.25 -5.37 12.01
C PHE A 6 -10.51 -3.93 11.55
N SER A 7 -10.40 -3.64 10.25
CA SER A 7 -10.70 -2.34 9.67
C SER A 7 -12.19 -1.98 9.63
N LYS A 8 -13.08 -2.95 9.47
CA LYS A 8 -14.54 -2.69 9.48
C LYS A 8 -15.03 -2.18 10.82
N ASP A 9 -14.37 -2.60 11.89
CA ASP A 9 -14.75 -2.30 13.26
C ASP A 9 -13.87 -1.20 13.89
N ASN A 10 -12.97 -0.57 13.11
CA ASN A 10 -11.97 0.41 13.58
C ASN A 10 -11.19 -0.08 14.82
N VAL A 11 -10.88 -1.37 14.87
CA VAL A 11 -10.19 -1.97 16.00
C VAL A 11 -8.69 -1.81 15.80
N LEU A 12 -8.07 -0.94 16.61
CA LEU A 12 -6.61 -0.82 16.65
C LEU A 12 -6.00 -2.15 17.10
N ALA A 13 -5.09 -2.71 16.29
CA ALA A 13 -4.45 -4.01 16.51
C ALA A 13 -3.74 -4.15 17.89
N ALA A 14 -3.44 -3.03 18.56
CA ALA A 14 -2.81 -3.01 19.89
C ALA A 14 -3.74 -2.57 21.05
N SER A 15 -5.00 -2.19 20.77
CA SER A 15 -5.94 -1.76 21.80
C SER A 15 -6.55 -2.98 22.49
N LYS A 16 -6.03 -3.34 23.68
CA LYS A 16 -6.56 -4.49 24.41
C LYS A 16 -8.06 -4.39 24.71
N HIS A 17 -8.67 -3.20 24.83
CA HIS A 17 -10.11 -3.08 25.16
C HIS A 17 -10.77 -1.71 24.83
N LYS A 18 -10.32 -0.95 23.83
CA LYS A 18 -11.04 0.27 23.39
C LYS A 18 -11.32 0.23 21.90
N THR A 19 -12.57 -0.09 21.57
CA THR A 19 -13.17 0.30 20.29
C THR A 19 -13.18 1.83 20.26
N LEU A 20 -12.58 2.40 19.23
CA LEU A 20 -12.68 3.83 18.99
C LEU A 20 -14.14 4.17 18.67
N GLU A 21 -14.64 5.29 19.20
CA GLU A 21 -15.96 5.76 18.78
C GLU A 21 -15.94 5.99 17.27
N LYS A 22 -17.05 5.67 16.60
CA LYS A 22 -17.16 5.84 15.15
C LYS A 22 -16.88 7.30 14.78
N GLY A 23 -15.85 7.52 13.96
CA GLY A 23 -15.41 8.86 13.54
C GLY A 23 -14.31 9.49 14.41
N SER A 24 -13.85 8.82 15.46
CA SER A 24 -12.66 9.24 16.19
C SER A 24 -11.37 8.85 15.45
N PHE A 25 -10.31 9.63 15.65
CA PHE A 25 -8.99 9.41 15.07
C PHE A 25 -7.92 9.57 16.14
N VAL A 26 -6.74 8.99 15.88
CA VAL A 26 -5.53 9.22 16.68
C VAL A 26 -4.46 9.74 15.74
N GLU A 27 -3.88 10.87 16.10
CA GLU A 27 -2.72 11.41 15.38
C GLU A 27 -1.48 10.57 15.71
N VAL A 28 -0.76 10.17 14.67
CA VAL A 28 0.48 9.39 14.79
C VAL A 28 1.55 10.05 13.94
N GLN A 29 2.80 9.98 14.41
CA GLN A 29 3.93 10.41 13.60
C GLN A 29 4.17 9.42 12.48
N THR A 30 4.42 9.93 11.28
CA THR A 30 4.71 9.14 10.07
C THR A 30 6.09 9.50 9.51
N ILE A 31 6.66 8.58 8.74
CA ILE A 31 7.91 8.77 8.00
C ILE A 31 7.74 8.21 6.58
N THR A 32 8.52 8.68 5.62
CA THR A 32 8.58 8.10 4.28
C THR A 32 9.41 6.80 4.28
N LEU A 33 9.19 5.91 3.32
CA LEU A 33 10.02 4.70 3.18
C LEU A 33 11.46 5.05 2.80
N ASP A 34 11.64 6.04 1.92
CA ASP A 34 12.94 6.53 1.51
C ASP A 34 13.76 7.06 2.70
N ASP A 35 13.17 7.87 3.58
CA ASP A 35 13.86 8.38 4.78
C ASP A 35 14.09 7.26 5.80
N PHE A 36 13.12 6.35 5.96
CA PHE A 36 13.28 5.24 6.90
C PHE A 36 14.45 4.33 6.53
N PHE A 37 14.67 4.07 5.25
CA PHE A 37 15.74 3.20 4.77
C PHE A 37 17.04 3.94 4.42
N GLU A 38 17.04 5.27 4.48
CA GLU A 38 18.23 6.06 4.29
C GLU A 38 19.36 5.57 5.22
N ASN A 39 20.51 5.25 4.63
CA ASN A 39 21.68 4.67 5.31
C ASN A 39 21.50 3.30 5.97
N LYS A 40 20.30 2.70 5.95
CA LYS A 40 20.05 1.34 6.47
C LYS A 40 20.20 0.26 5.41
N ILE A 41 19.87 0.59 4.16
CA ILE A 41 20.00 -0.32 3.02
C ILE A 41 20.95 0.31 2.02
N LYS A 42 22.01 -0.42 1.67
CA LYS A 42 22.97 0.02 0.66
C LYS A 42 22.23 0.25 -0.66
N ASN A 43 22.36 1.46 -1.20
CA ASN A 43 21.77 1.89 -2.47
C ASN A 43 20.23 1.75 -2.52
N ASN A 44 19.53 1.75 -1.38
CA ASN A 44 18.07 1.57 -1.31
C ASN A 44 17.56 0.31 -2.02
N LYS A 45 18.40 -0.74 -2.10
CA LYS A 45 18.07 -1.97 -2.82
C LYS A 45 17.10 -2.83 -2.02
N VAL A 46 15.82 -2.77 -2.39
CA VAL A 46 14.75 -3.63 -1.89
C VAL A 46 14.29 -4.54 -3.02
N ASP A 47 14.18 -5.84 -2.74
CA ASP A 47 13.73 -6.83 -3.74
C ASP A 47 12.19 -6.98 -3.75
N VAL A 48 11.54 -6.84 -2.59
CA VAL A 48 10.08 -6.98 -2.45
C VAL A 48 9.52 -5.95 -1.48
N ILE A 49 8.40 -5.32 -1.84
CA ILE A 49 7.55 -4.51 -0.96
C ILE A 49 6.17 -5.15 -0.88
N LYS A 50 5.58 -5.19 0.32
CA LYS A 50 4.15 -5.43 0.54
C LYS A 50 3.56 -4.20 1.22
N VAL A 51 2.47 -3.66 0.67
CA VAL A 51 1.68 -2.58 1.30
C VAL A 51 0.23 -3.02 1.44
N ASP A 52 -0.27 -2.86 2.66
CA ASP A 52 -1.59 -3.29 3.13
C ASP A 52 -1.92 -2.32 4.26
N ALA A 53 -2.39 -1.13 3.85
CA ALA A 53 -2.44 0.08 4.69
C ALA A 53 -3.82 0.75 4.61
N GLU A 54 -4.86 -0.01 4.25
CA GLU A 54 -6.27 0.38 4.29
C GLU A 54 -6.56 1.72 3.56
N GLY A 55 -5.95 1.91 2.39
CA GLY A 55 -6.12 3.09 1.55
C GLY A 55 -4.90 4.03 1.51
N ALA A 56 -3.91 3.85 2.38
CA ALA A 56 -2.72 4.71 2.44
C ALA A 56 -1.63 4.28 1.45
N GLU A 57 -1.91 3.34 0.54
CA GLU A 57 -0.93 2.76 -0.38
C GLU A 57 -0.33 3.81 -1.31
N GLY A 58 -1.14 4.76 -1.79
CA GLY A 58 -0.67 5.88 -2.61
C GLY A 58 0.37 6.73 -1.89
N LEU A 59 0.09 7.10 -0.64
CA LEU A 59 1.00 7.86 0.21
C LEU A 59 2.30 7.09 0.49
N ALA A 60 2.20 5.77 0.72
CA ALA A 60 3.36 4.92 0.90
C ALA A 60 4.24 4.86 -0.35
N MET A 61 3.63 4.78 -1.55
CA MET A 61 4.37 4.81 -2.82
C MET A 61 5.04 6.17 -3.06
N ASP A 62 4.38 7.27 -2.71
CA ASP A 62 4.93 8.62 -2.84
C ASP A 62 6.14 8.85 -1.94
N GLY A 63 6.14 8.24 -0.76
CA GLY A 63 7.29 8.22 0.13
C GLY A 63 8.40 7.22 -0.24
N SER A 64 8.36 6.61 -1.43
CA SER A 64 9.29 5.53 -1.81
C SER A 64 9.98 5.72 -3.17
N GLU A 65 10.04 6.95 -3.68
CA GLU A 65 10.57 7.22 -5.02
C GLU A 65 12.00 6.71 -5.27
N LYS A 66 12.91 6.80 -4.29
CA LYS A 66 14.29 6.30 -4.43
C LYS A 66 14.29 4.78 -4.51
N ILE A 67 13.45 4.10 -3.74
CA ILE A 67 13.32 2.64 -3.73
C ILE A 67 12.68 2.14 -5.04
N LEU A 68 11.64 2.82 -5.52
CA LEU A 68 10.90 2.46 -6.75
C LEU A 68 11.77 2.54 -8.02
N LYS A 69 12.88 3.28 -7.98
CA LYS A 69 13.88 3.34 -9.08
C LYS A 69 14.80 2.12 -9.15
N SER A 70 14.70 1.16 -8.22
CA SER A 70 15.52 -0.04 -8.19
C SER A 70 15.18 -1.02 -9.32
N ASN A 71 16.20 -1.56 -9.98
CA ASN A 71 16.02 -2.64 -10.96
C ASN A 71 15.72 -3.96 -10.22
N ASN A 72 14.60 -4.61 -10.56
CA ASN A 72 14.09 -5.90 -10.03
C ASN A 72 13.28 -5.85 -8.73
N LEU A 73 12.64 -4.72 -8.41
CA LEU A 73 11.69 -4.65 -7.30
C LEU A 73 10.35 -5.32 -7.69
N THR A 74 9.75 -6.08 -6.78
CA THR A 74 8.36 -6.57 -6.86
C THR A 74 7.50 -5.90 -5.79
N VAL A 75 6.35 -5.35 -6.17
CA VAL A 75 5.43 -4.69 -5.22
C VAL A 75 4.11 -5.43 -5.18
N PHE A 76 3.67 -5.77 -3.97
CA PHE A 76 2.34 -6.27 -3.65
C PHE A 76 1.59 -5.16 -2.95
N ILE A 77 0.41 -4.81 -3.46
CA ILE A 77 -0.39 -3.72 -2.92
C ILE A 77 -1.83 -4.21 -2.78
N GLU A 78 -2.45 -3.94 -1.63
CA GLU A 78 -3.91 -3.94 -1.55
C GLU A 78 -4.44 -2.85 -2.49
N PHE A 79 -5.23 -3.23 -3.49
CA PHE A 79 -5.84 -2.26 -4.39
C PHE A 79 -7.31 -2.07 -4.03
N TRP A 80 -7.58 -1.12 -3.14
CA TRP A 80 -8.93 -0.74 -2.71
C TRP A 80 -9.26 0.70 -3.16
N PRO A 81 -9.94 0.87 -4.31
CA PRO A 81 -10.20 2.19 -4.88
C PRO A 81 -10.87 3.21 -3.94
N ASP A 82 -11.84 2.78 -3.15
CA ASP A 82 -12.54 3.69 -2.23
C ASP A 82 -11.62 4.13 -1.07
N GLY A 83 -10.80 3.22 -0.53
CA GLY A 83 -9.81 3.52 0.50
C GLY A 83 -8.77 4.55 0.01
N LEU A 84 -8.23 4.32 -1.19
CA LEU A 84 -7.31 5.26 -1.85
C LEU A 84 -7.91 6.66 -1.97
N ARG A 85 -9.15 6.75 -2.46
CA ARG A 85 -9.86 8.04 -2.63
C ARG A 85 -10.11 8.71 -1.29
N ASN A 86 -10.46 7.95 -0.24
CA ASN A 86 -10.65 8.49 1.11
C ASN A 86 -9.40 9.16 1.67
N LEU A 87 -8.20 8.74 1.24
CA LEU A 87 -6.92 9.34 1.61
C LEU A 87 -6.31 10.20 0.49
N GLY A 88 -7.12 10.63 -0.47
CA GLY A 88 -6.73 11.63 -1.48
C GLY A 88 -5.90 11.08 -2.64
N THR A 89 -5.76 9.77 -2.77
CA THR A 89 -5.10 9.13 -3.92
C THR A 89 -6.12 8.74 -4.98
N ASP A 90 -5.93 9.16 -6.23
CA ASP A 90 -6.68 8.57 -7.34
C ASP A 90 -6.13 7.16 -7.69
N PRO A 91 -6.99 6.12 -7.75
CA PRO A 91 -6.56 4.76 -8.03
C PRO A 91 -5.86 4.57 -9.37
N LEU A 92 -6.27 5.29 -10.42
CA LEU A 92 -5.62 5.18 -11.73
C LEU A 92 -4.29 5.92 -11.72
N GLU A 93 -4.19 7.06 -11.05
CA GLU A 93 -2.91 7.76 -10.88
C GLU A 93 -1.87 6.90 -10.17
N LEU A 94 -2.25 6.12 -9.16
CA LEU A 94 -1.34 5.16 -8.51
C LEU A 94 -0.81 4.14 -9.51
N LEU A 95 -1.68 3.53 -10.31
CA LEU A 95 -1.25 2.53 -11.30
C LEU A 95 -0.36 3.15 -12.39
N HIS A 96 -0.72 4.32 -12.91
CA HIS A 96 0.10 5.03 -13.90
C HIS A 96 1.46 5.45 -13.33
N LYS A 97 1.52 5.87 -12.07
CA LYS A 97 2.78 6.19 -11.37
C LYS A 97 3.70 4.98 -11.33
N LEU A 98 3.20 3.81 -10.93
CA LEU A 98 3.98 2.58 -10.93
C LEU A 98 4.42 2.18 -12.35
N GLN A 99 3.55 2.32 -13.35
CA GLN A 99 3.93 2.08 -14.75
C GLN A 99 5.03 3.02 -15.25
N LYS A 100 5.05 4.29 -14.82
CA LYS A 100 6.13 5.25 -15.14
C LYS A 100 7.49 4.82 -14.57
N TYR A 101 7.50 4.08 -13.46
CA TYR A 101 8.71 3.43 -12.92
C TYR A 101 9.07 2.11 -13.63
N GLY A 102 8.32 1.71 -14.66
CA GLY A 102 8.59 0.52 -15.47
C GLY A 102 7.94 -0.77 -14.94
N PHE A 103 7.07 -0.67 -13.94
CA PHE A 103 6.37 -1.84 -13.40
C PHE A 103 5.33 -2.38 -14.39
N LYS A 104 5.20 -3.71 -14.42
CA LYS A 104 4.11 -4.42 -15.09
C LYS A 104 3.09 -4.87 -14.05
N THR A 105 1.85 -4.44 -14.18
CA THR A 105 0.79 -4.72 -13.21
C THR A 105 0.11 -6.05 -13.52
N LYS A 106 -0.17 -6.84 -12.48
CA LYS A 106 -0.97 -8.06 -12.56
C LYS A 106 -1.97 -8.10 -11.40
N LEU A 107 -3.17 -8.56 -11.68
CA LEU A 107 -4.18 -8.90 -10.68
C LEU A 107 -3.85 -10.26 -10.07
N ILE A 108 -3.88 -10.33 -8.75
CA ILE A 108 -3.90 -11.60 -8.02
C ILE A 108 -5.35 -12.09 -7.98
N ASN A 109 -5.68 -13.09 -8.79
CA ASN A 109 -7.02 -13.66 -8.85
C ASN A 109 -7.09 -14.90 -7.94
N GLU A 110 -7.52 -14.70 -6.70
CA GLU A 110 -7.59 -15.79 -5.70
C GLU A 110 -8.54 -16.92 -6.10
N ARG A 111 -9.66 -16.59 -6.75
CA ARG A 111 -10.65 -17.59 -7.18
C ARG A 111 -10.10 -18.53 -8.25
N LYS A 112 -9.29 -18.00 -9.16
CA LYS A 112 -8.65 -18.77 -10.24
C LYS A 112 -7.24 -19.23 -9.90
N GLN A 113 -6.70 -18.83 -8.75
CA GLN A 113 -5.31 -19.06 -8.34
C GLN A 113 -4.29 -18.65 -9.43
N SER A 114 -4.49 -17.48 -10.02
CA SER A 114 -3.69 -17.01 -11.17
C SER A 114 -3.26 -15.55 -11.02
N LEU A 115 -2.23 -15.18 -11.79
CA LEU A 115 -1.84 -13.78 -12.02
C LEU A 115 -2.32 -13.35 -13.42
N GLU A 116 -3.23 -12.39 -13.47
CA GLU A 116 -3.82 -11.89 -14.71
C GLU A 116 -3.22 -10.52 -15.05
N PRO A 117 -2.60 -10.31 -16.22
CA PRO A 117 -2.09 -8.99 -16.62
C PRO A 117 -3.21 -7.94 -16.62
N ILE A 118 -2.89 -6.72 -16.17
CA ILE A 118 -3.80 -5.58 -16.28
C ILE A 118 -3.17 -4.53 -17.20
N GLU A 119 -3.94 -4.09 -18.18
CA GLU A 119 -3.64 -2.89 -18.96
C GLU A 119 -4.48 -1.74 -18.40
N VAL A 120 -3.80 -0.64 -18.10
CA VAL A 120 -4.44 0.60 -17.64
C VAL A 120 -4.54 1.48 -18.88
N ILE A 121 -5.75 1.69 -19.37
CA ILE A 121 -6.07 2.46 -20.59
C ILE A 121 -6.24 3.93 -20.22
#